data_AF-A0A960QRE9-F1
#
_entry.id   AF-A0A960QRE9-F1
#
_cell.length_a   1.000
_cell.length_b   1.000
_cell.length_c   1.000
_cell.angle_alpha   90.00
_cell.angle_beta   90.00
_cell.angle_gamma   90.00
#
_symmetry.space_group_name_H-M   'P 1'
#
loop_
_entity.id
_entity.type
_entity.pdbx_description
1 polymer ?
#
loop_
_entity_poly.entity_id
_entity_poly.type
_entity_poly.pdbx_seq_one_letter_code
_entity_poly.pdbx_strand_id
1 'polypeptide(L)'
;MKSNSARLAAIAAITSYKPSTPPLNFLDTPTKDIFGVNVFSNEVMKERLPKAAFKAVMRTINQGAKLDSVYADAVATAMKDWAIEKGATHYAHVFYPLTGQTAEKHDSFLSPDGNGGAITEFSGATLIQGEPDASSFPSGGLRATFEARGYTAWDVTSPAYILENPNGTTLCIPTAFCSWTGEALDK
;
A
#
# COMPACT_ATOMS: atom_id res chain seq x y z
N MET A 1 2.55 46.40 -24.62
CA MET A 1 2.66 45.49 -23.46
C MET A 1 1.65 44.38 -23.64
N LYS A 2 2.05 43.19 -24.12
CA LYS A 2 1.14 42.05 -24.22
C LYS A 2 0.89 41.54 -22.81
N SER A 3 -0.25 41.92 -22.23
CA SER A 3 -0.66 41.43 -20.90
C SER A 3 -0.66 39.91 -20.93
N ASN A 4 -0.07 39.31 -19.91
CA ASN A 4 0.26 37.89 -19.86
C ASN A 4 -1.04 37.06 -19.73
N SER A 5 -1.68 36.75 -20.86
CA SER A 5 -3.00 36.07 -20.94
C SER A 5 -3.04 34.78 -20.11
N ALA A 6 -1.93 34.05 -20.04
CA ALA A 6 -1.80 32.84 -19.22
C ALA A 6 -1.91 33.15 -17.71
N ARG A 7 -1.34 34.27 -17.25
CA ARG A 7 -1.45 34.73 -15.86
C ARG A 7 -2.90 35.10 -15.53
N LEU A 8 -3.60 35.80 -16.42
CA LEU A 8 -5.00 36.18 -16.19
C LEU A 8 -5.92 34.95 -16.17
N ALA A 9 -5.68 33.97 -17.05
CA ALA A 9 -6.39 32.70 -17.05
C ALA A 9 -6.13 31.89 -15.77
N ALA A 10 -4.88 31.84 -15.27
CA ALA A 10 -4.55 31.18 -14.01
C ALA A 10 -5.24 31.84 -12.81
N ILE A 11 -5.25 33.18 -12.74
CA ILE A 11 -5.96 33.93 -11.70
C ILE A 11 -7.45 33.59 -11.74
N ALA A 12 -8.07 33.61 -12.92
CA ALA A 12 -9.49 33.28 -13.09
C ALA A 12 -9.81 31.83 -12.68
N ALA A 13 -8.94 30.86 -13.00
CA ALA A 13 -9.11 29.47 -12.59
C ALA A 13 -9.07 29.30 -11.06
N ILE A 14 -8.17 30.01 -10.39
CA ILE A 14 -8.06 29.98 -8.92
C ILE A 14 -9.27 30.64 -8.26
N THR A 15 -9.68 31.81 -8.73
CA THR A 15 -10.79 32.57 -8.09
C THR A 15 -12.17 31.98 -8.35
N SER A 16 -12.32 31.19 -9.41
CA SER A 16 -13.58 30.50 -9.74
C SER A 16 -13.63 29.04 -9.26
N TYR A 17 -12.56 28.53 -8.64
CA TYR A 17 -12.50 27.16 -8.15
C TYR A 17 -13.62 26.89 -7.13
N LYS A 18 -14.38 25.82 -7.37
CA LYS A 18 -15.33 25.26 -6.42
C LYS A 18 -14.94 23.82 -6.15
N PRO A 19 -14.78 23.40 -4.89
CA PRO A 19 -14.58 22.00 -4.56
C PRO A 19 -15.69 21.14 -5.14
N SER A 20 -15.34 19.99 -5.72
CA SER A 20 -16.30 19.03 -6.27
C SER A 20 -17.06 18.28 -5.17
N THR A 21 -16.47 18.13 -3.99
CA THR A 21 -17.04 17.43 -2.84
C THR A 21 -17.37 18.42 -1.71
N PRO A 22 -18.55 18.31 -1.09
CA PRO A 22 -18.87 19.10 0.09
C PRO A 22 -17.92 18.76 1.25
N PRO A 23 -17.60 19.71 2.14
CA PRO A 23 -16.81 19.43 3.32
C PRO A 23 -17.54 18.44 4.25
N LEU A 24 -16.78 17.61 4.95
CA LEU A 24 -17.32 16.70 5.97
C LEU A 24 -18.05 17.49 7.07
N ASN A 25 -19.28 17.09 7.37
CA ASN A 25 -20.03 17.63 8.50
C ASN A 25 -19.77 16.77 9.75
N PHE A 26 -18.93 17.26 10.67
CA PHE A 26 -18.58 16.53 11.88
C PHE A 26 -19.71 16.46 12.93
N LEU A 27 -20.81 17.17 12.72
CA LEU A 27 -22.02 17.03 13.54
C LEU A 27 -22.81 15.77 13.15
N ASP A 28 -22.90 15.49 11.84
CA ASP A 28 -23.59 14.32 11.31
C ASP A 28 -22.71 13.07 11.37
N THR A 29 -21.39 13.26 11.19
CA THR A 29 -20.40 12.18 11.20
C THR A 29 -19.31 12.48 12.24
N PRO A 30 -19.47 12.01 13.49
CA PRO A 30 -18.50 12.24 14.56
C PRO A 30 -17.10 11.72 14.22
N THR A 31 -16.06 12.45 14.63
CA THR A 31 -14.65 12.08 14.35
C THR A 31 -14.29 10.67 14.83
N LYS A 32 -14.86 10.24 15.96
CA LYS A 32 -14.65 8.89 16.51
C LYS A 32 -15.10 7.77 15.57
N ASP A 33 -16.06 8.05 14.69
CA ASP A 33 -16.67 7.05 13.81
C ASP A 33 -15.95 6.99 12.46
N ILE A 34 -15.08 7.97 12.15
CA ILE A 34 -14.26 8.03 10.92
C ILE A 34 -12.78 7.79 11.17
N PHE A 35 -12.28 7.99 12.40
CA PHE A 35 -10.88 7.83 12.70
C PHE A 35 -10.45 6.35 12.59
N GLY A 36 -9.43 6.08 11.77
CA GLY A 36 -8.86 4.74 11.63
C GLY A 36 -9.69 3.73 10.84
N VAL A 37 -10.85 4.11 10.29
CA VAL A 37 -11.74 3.18 9.58
C VAL A 37 -11.11 2.54 8.36
N ASN A 38 -10.13 3.19 7.75
CA ASN A 38 -9.40 2.74 6.58
C ASN A 38 -8.01 2.19 6.94
N VAL A 39 -7.81 1.76 8.19
CA VAL A 39 -6.56 1.16 8.66
C VAL A 39 -6.82 -0.28 9.08
N PHE A 40 -5.96 -1.21 8.64
CA PHE A 40 -5.97 -2.61 9.06
C PHE A 40 -5.40 -2.72 10.47
N SER A 41 -6.15 -2.20 11.44
CA SER A 41 -5.71 -1.99 12.82
C SER A 41 -5.62 -3.30 13.60
N ASN A 42 -5.05 -3.23 14.80
CA ASN A 42 -5.01 -4.36 15.73
C ASN A 42 -6.42 -4.91 16.06
N GLU A 43 -7.43 -4.04 16.09
CA GLU A 43 -8.82 -4.45 16.34
C GLU A 43 -9.37 -5.24 15.15
N VAL A 44 -9.16 -4.74 13.92
CA VAL A 44 -9.55 -5.42 12.69
C VAL A 44 -8.84 -6.77 12.57
N MET A 45 -7.52 -6.80 12.84
CA MET A 45 -6.74 -8.03 12.85
C MET A 45 -7.25 -9.02 13.90
N LYS A 46 -7.63 -8.56 15.09
CA LYS A 46 -8.14 -9.43 16.16
C LYS A 46 -9.50 -10.04 15.82
N GLU A 47 -10.34 -9.31 15.09
CA GLU A 47 -11.66 -9.77 14.65
C GLU A 47 -11.54 -10.78 13.51
N ARG A 48 -10.64 -10.54 12.56
CA ARG A 48 -10.56 -11.32 11.31
C ARG A 48 -9.59 -12.49 11.34
N LEU A 49 -8.53 -12.41 12.16
CA LEU A 49 -7.50 -13.44 12.17
C LEU A 49 -7.82 -14.56 13.17
N PRO A 50 -7.45 -15.82 12.86
CA PRO A 50 -7.39 -16.87 13.85
C PRO A 50 -6.53 -16.45 15.05
N LYS A 51 -6.93 -16.87 16.26
CA LYS A 51 -6.24 -16.51 17.52
C LYS A 51 -4.72 -16.77 17.50
N ALA A 52 -4.29 -17.83 16.82
CA ALA A 52 -2.87 -18.15 16.67
C ALA A 52 -2.13 -17.16 15.77
N ALA A 53 -2.71 -16.83 14.61
CA ALA A 53 -2.16 -15.85 13.66
C ALA A 53 -2.08 -14.46 14.29
N PHE A 54 -3.15 -14.00 14.96
CA PHE A 54 -3.14 -12.71 15.65
C PHE A 54 -2.01 -12.63 16.70
N LYS A 55 -1.84 -13.68 17.52
CA LYS A 55 -0.76 -13.74 18.50
C LYS A 55 0.63 -13.73 17.86
N ALA A 56 0.79 -14.39 16.71
CA ALA A 56 2.05 -14.40 15.97
C ALA A 56 2.39 -12.99 15.47
N VAL A 57 1.43 -12.29 14.83
CA VAL A 57 1.61 -10.90 14.37
C VAL A 57 1.93 -9.97 15.54
N MET A 58 1.20 -10.06 16.64
CA MET A 58 1.49 -9.25 17.83
C MET A 58 2.88 -9.53 18.41
N ARG A 59 3.38 -10.78 18.32
CA ARG A 59 4.75 -11.10 18.73
C ARG A 59 5.77 -10.48 17.78
N THR A 60 5.53 -10.53 16.47
CA THR A 60 6.38 -9.88 15.47
C THR A 60 6.47 -8.37 15.72
N ILE A 61 5.34 -7.70 15.94
CA ILE A 61 5.28 -6.25 16.21
C ILE A 61 6.00 -5.89 17.51
N ASN A 62 5.72 -6.58 18.61
CA ASN A 62 6.21 -6.18 19.93
C ASN A 62 7.61 -6.71 20.27
N GLN A 63 8.06 -7.79 19.63
CA GLN A 63 9.29 -8.50 19.99
C GLN A 63 10.27 -8.68 18.82
N GLY A 64 9.93 -8.21 17.61
CA GLY A 64 10.74 -8.41 16.41
C GLY A 64 10.88 -9.88 15.99
N ALA A 65 9.97 -10.76 16.44
CA ALA A 65 10.02 -12.17 16.08
C ALA A 65 9.63 -12.40 14.62
N LYS A 66 10.30 -13.33 13.92
CA LYS A 66 9.95 -13.68 12.54
C LYS A 66 8.49 -14.15 12.42
N LEU A 67 7.77 -13.62 11.43
CA LEU A 67 6.43 -14.10 11.08
C LEU A 67 6.56 -15.38 10.24
N ASP A 68 5.88 -16.45 10.67
CA ASP A 68 5.82 -17.73 9.95
C ASP A 68 5.01 -17.57 8.66
N SER A 69 5.41 -18.25 7.58
CA SER A 69 4.72 -18.21 6.30
C SER A 69 3.25 -18.64 6.41
N VAL A 70 2.94 -19.62 7.26
CA VAL A 70 1.56 -20.09 7.47
C VAL A 70 0.69 -18.98 8.06
N TYR A 71 1.24 -18.20 9.00
CA TYR A 71 0.52 -17.06 9.57
C TYR A 71 0.49 -15.87 8.61
N ALA A 72 1.52 -15.69 7.79
CA ALA A 72 1.54 -14.66 6.75
C ALA A 72 0.43 -14.90 5.70
N ASP A 73 0.19 -16.15 5.27
CA ASP A 73 -0.89 -16.46 4.33
C ASP A 73 -2.28 -16.17 4.92
N ALA A 74 -2.47 -16.48 6.20
CA ALA A 74 -3.71 -16.14 6.92
C ALA A 74 -3.91 -14.62 7.01
N VAL A 75 -2.83 -13.86 7.26
CA VAL A 75 -2.88 -12.40 7.29
C VAL A 75 -3.16 -11.82 5.91
N ALA A 76 -2.50 -12.31 4.87
CA ALA A 76 -2.72 -11.87 3.50
C ALA A 76 -4.18 -12.07 3.10
N THR A 77 -4.74 -13.25 3.34
CA THR A 77 -6.15 -13.55 3.04
C THR A 77 -7.09 -12.57 3.75
N ALA A 78 -6.93 -12.39 5.07
CA ALA A 78 -7.78 -11.48 5.85
C ALA A 78 -7.62 -10.01 5.43
N MET A 79 -6.40 -9.58 5.10
CA MET A 79 -6.10 -8.22 4.66
C MET A 79 -6.70 -7.93 3.28
N LYS A 80 -6.60 -8.89 2.35
CA LYS A 80 -7.23 -8.83 1.03
C LYS A 80 -8.75 -8.73 1.15
N ASP A 81 -9.37 -9.64 1.91
CA ASP A 81 -10.83 -9.67 2.03
C ASP A 81 -11.35 -8.37 2.66
N TRP A 82 -10.69 -7.88 3.71
CA TRP A 82 -10.97 -6.57 4.30
C TRP A 82 -10.82 -5.41 3.30
N ALA A 83 -9.77 -5.42 2.48
CA ALA A 83 -9.55 -4.38 1.48
C ALA A 83 -10.62 -4.40 0.37
N ILE A 84 -11.01 -5.59 -0.09
CA ILE A 84 -12.07 -5.76 -1.11
C ILE A 84 -13.43 -5.30 -0.56
N GLU A 85 -13.75 -5.60 0.70
CA GLU A 85 -14.96 -5.08 1.37
C GLU A 85 -15.00 -3.55 1.42
N LYS A 86 -13.81 -2.92 1.46
CA LYS A 86 -13.62 -1.46 1.38
C LYS A 86 -13.60 -0.92 -0.07
N GLY A 87 -13.82 -1.79 -1.06
CA GLY A 87 -13.83 -1.43 -2.48
C GLY A 87 -12.45 -1.35 -3.13
N ALA A 88 -11.40 -1.84 -2.47
CA ALA A 88 -10.08 -1.89 -3.07
C ALA A 88 -10.03 -2.85 -4.27
N THR A 89 -9.37 -2.40 -5.33
CA THR A 89 -9.19 -3.18 -6.57
C THR A 89 -7.73 -3.56 -6.80
N HIS A 90 -6.81 -2.80 -6.19
CA HIS A 90 -5.37 -2.96 -6.30
C HIS A 90 -4.75 -2.93 -4.91
N TYR A 91 -3.52 -3.43 -4.81
CA TYR A 91 -2.65 -3.18 -3.68
C TYR A 91 -1.32 -2.58 -4.14
N ALA A 92 -0.64 -1.89 -3.24
CA ALA A 92 0.66 -1.34 -3.48
C ALA A 92 1.58 -1.53 -2.28
N HIS A 93 2.81 -1.99 -2.56
CA HIS A 93 3.89 -1.90 -1.60
C HIS A 93 4.45 -0.47 -1.61
N VAL A 94 4.33 0.21 -0.48
CA VAL A 94 4.74 1.61 -0.33
C VAL A 94 6.03 1.66 0.46
N PHE A 95 7.08 2.22 -0.13
CA PHE A 95 8.39 2.36 0.51
C PHE A 95 9.04 3.70 0.11
N TYR A 96 9.97 4.17 0.94
CA TYR A 96 10.61 5.49 0.78
C TYR A 96 12.11 5.30 0.51
N PRO A 97 12.52 5.12 -0.76
CA PRO A 97 13.92 4.97 -1.12
C PRO A 97 14.76 6.19 -0.71
N LEU A 98 16.06 5.96 -0.53
CA LEU A 98 17.04 7.00 -0.15
C LEU A 98 17.11 8.19 -1.14
N THR A 99 16.48 8.09 -2.31
CA THR A 99 16.32 9.17 -3.30
C THR A 99 15.38 10.30 -2.83
N GLY A 100 14.66 10.10 -1.71
CA GLY A 100 13.81 11.13 -1.09
C GLY A 100 12.43 11.30 -1.73
N GLN A 101 12.06 10.43 -2.67
CA GLN A 101 10.72 10.36 -3.26
C GLN A 101 10.04 9.07 -2.83
N THR A 102 8.71 9.06 -2.72
CA THR A 102 7.93 7.84 -2.48
C THR A 102 7.96 6.97 -3.73
N ALA A 103 8.21 5.67 -3.55
CA ALA A 103 8.04 4.68 -4.59
C ALA A 103 6.83 3.80 -4.24
N GLU A 104 5.96 3.60 -5.22
CA GLU A 104 4.81 2.72 -5.11
C GLU A 104 4.81 1.79 -6.31
N LYS A 105 4.70 0.48 -6.04
CA LYS A 105 4.41 -0.52 -7.08
C LYS A 105 2.96 -0.93 -6.91
N HIS A 106 2.14 -0.66 -7.92
CA HIS A 106 0.73 -1.05 -7.94
C HIS A 106 0.59 -2.40 -8.64
N ASP A 107 0.07 -3.37 -7.90
CA ASP A 107 -0.27 -4.70 -8.41
C ASP A 107 -1.80 -4.91 -8.26
N SER A 108 -2.41 -5.60 -9.22
CA SER A 108 -3.85 -5.91 -9.19
C SER A 108 -4.10 -7.10 -8.25
N PHE A 109 -5.18 -7.06 -7.47
CA PHE A 109 -5.63 -8.26 -6.78
C PHE A 109 -6.12 -9.32 -7.76
N LEU A 110 -6.59 -8.93 -8.94
CA LEU A 110 -7.17 -9.82 -9.95
C LEU A 110 -6.10 -10.29 -10.93
N SER A 111 -5.99 -11.61 -11.07
CA SER A 111 -5.18 -12.31 -12.07
C SER A 111 -6.12 -13.11 -12.99
N PRO A 112 -5.92 -13.10 -14.33
CA PRO A 112 -6.76 -13.86 -15.24
C PRO A 112 -6.60 -15.37 -15.00
N ASP A 113 -7.72 -16.10 -14.92
CA ASP A 113 -7.72 -17.54 -14.61
C ASP A 113 -7.43 -18.45 -15.81
N GLY A 114 -7.17 -17.85 -16.99
CA GLY A 114 -6.93 -18.55 -18.25
C GLY A 114 -8.19 -19.11 -18.94
N ASN A 115 -9.36 -19.05 -18.29
CA ASN A 115 -10.65 -19.55 -18.77
C ASN A 115 -11.69 -18.44 -19.02
N GLY A 116 -11.28 -17.18 -18.94
CA GLY A 116 -12.13 -16.01 -19.15
C GLY A 116 -12.72 -15.41 -17.87
N GLY A 117 -12.32 -15.93 -16.70
CA GLY A 117 -12.60 -15.36 -15.39
C GLY A 117 -11.36 -14.69 -14.78
N ALA A 118 -11.50 -14.26 -13.53
CA ALA A 118 -10.41 -13.68 -12.75
C ALA A 118 -10.39 -14.29 -11.35
N ILE A 119 -9.20 -14.64 -10.88
CA ILE A 119 -8.94 -15.08 -9.51
C ILE A 119 -8.30 -13.96 -8.72
N THR A 120 -8.65 -13.83 -7.44
CA THR A 120 -8.00 -12.87 -6.56
C THR A 120 -6.75 -13.48 -5.95
N GLU A 121 -5.57 -12.97 -6.29
CA GLU A 121 -4.28 -13.44 -5.79
C GLU A 121 -3.67 -12.42 -4.84
N PHE A 122 -3.47 -12.83 -3.59
CA PHE A 122 -2.68 -12.11 -2.59
C PHE A 122 -2.26 -13.11 -1.52
N SER A 123 -0.95 -13.37 -1.42
CA SER A 123 -0.40 -14.45 -0.60
C SER A 123 0.53 -13.92 0.49
N GLY A 124 0.82 -14.74 1.51
CA GLY A 124 1.76 -14.37 2.55
C GLY A 124 3.17 -14.11 2.01
N ALA A 125 3.52 -14.71 0.87
CA ALA A 125 4.80 -14.49 0.20
C ALA A 125 5.00 -13.02 -0.19
N THR A 126 3.96 -12.34 -0.68
CA THR A 126 4.04 -10.90 -1.03
C THR A 126 4.22 -10.02 0.21
N LEU A 127 3.76 -10.47 1.38
CA LEU A 127 3.97 -9.76 2.64
C LEU A 127 5.37 -9.96 3.22
N ILE A 128 5.92 -11.18 3.22
CA ILE A 128 7.19 -11.47 3.92
C ILE A 128 8.43 -11.18 3.08
N GLN A 129 8.40 -11.47 1.78
CA GLN A 129 9.53 -11.28 0.87
C GLN A 129 9.01 -11.24 -0.58
N GLY A 130 8.66 -10.03 -1.03
CA GLY A 130 8.38 -9.76 -2.44
C GLY A 130 9.67 -9.51 -3.23
N GLU A 131 9.70 -9.96 -4.47
CA GLU A 131 10.65 -9.49 -5.48
C GLU A 131 10.04 -8.27 -6.20
N PRO A 132 10.41 -7.04 -5.87
CA PRO A 132 10.13 -5.90 -6.74
C PRO A 132 10.89 -6.10 -8.05
N ASP A 133 10.16 -6.01 -9.16
CA ASP A 133 10.76 -5.93 -10.49
C ASP A 133 11.50 -4.58 -10.63
N ALA A 134 12.71 -4.54 -10.09
CA ALA A 134 13.58 -3.38 -10.05
C ALA A 134 14.20 -3.04 -11.43
N SER A 135 13.76 -3.70 -12.51
CA SER A 135 14.19 -3.40 -13.88
C SER A 135 13.84 -1.98 -14.33
N SER A 136 12.85 -1.35 -13.69
CA SER A 136 12.35 -0.01 -14.03
C SER A 136 13.17 1.15 -13.43
N PHE A 137 14.16 0.87 -12.57
CA PHE A 137 15.00 1.95 -12.04
C PHE A 137 15.96 2.50 -13.12
N PRO A 138 16.24 3.83 -13.16
CA PRO A 138 17.00 4.48 -14.23
C PRO A 138 18.45 3.98 -14.44
N SER A 139 18.95 3.09 -13.59
CA SER A 139 20.27 2.47 -13.65
C SER A 139 20.25 0.98 -14.09
N GLY A 140 19.07 0.41 -14.37
CA GLY A 140 18.87 -1.03 -14.63
C GLY A 140 19.53 -1.58 -15.90
N GLY A 141 19.98 -0.72 -16.81
CA GLY A 141 20.60 -1.12 -18.08
C GLY A 141 22.13 -1.29 -18.05
N LEU A 142 22.82 -0.91 -16.96
CA LEU A 142 24.29 -0.80 -16.94
C LEU A 142 24.99 -1.81 -16.01
N ARG A 143 24.25 -2.66 -15.29
CA ARG A 143 24.82 -3.70 -14.41
C ARG A 143 24.18 -5.05 -14.71
N ALA A 144 24.91 -6.14 -14.46
CA ALA A 144 24.39 -7.49 -14.63
C ALA A 144 23.08 -7.64 -13.86
N THR A 145 22.02 -8.08 -14.56
CA THR A 145 20.61 -8.07 -14.13
C THR A 145 20.29 -8.84 -12.84
N PHE A 146 21.26 -9.54 -12.27
CA PHE A 146 21.14 -10.24 -10.98
C PHE A 146 21.39 -9.33 -9.76
N GLU A 147 22.25 -8.31 -9.87
CA GLU A 147 22.69 -7.48 -8.73
C GLU A 147 21.80 -6.25 -8.49
N ALA A 148 20.86 -5.98 -9.40
CA ALA A 148 19.88 -4.89 -9.27
C ALA A 148 18.60 -5.33 -8.53
N ARG A 149 18.60 -6.51 -7.89
CA ARG A 149 17.47 -7.08 -7.18
C ARG A 149 17.47 -6.59 -5.74
N GLY A 150 16.43 -5.87 -5.35
CA GLY A 150 16.10 -5.65 -3.94
C GLY A 150 14.92 -6.51 -3.53
N TYR A 151 14.68 -6.63 -2.23
CA TYR A 151 13.55 -7.35 -1.64
C TYR A 151 12.68 -6.39 -0.86
N THR A 152 11.37 -6.61 -0.96
CA THR A 152 10.37 -5.89 -0.19
C THR A 152 9.86 -6.78 0.94
N ALA A 153 9.81 -6.26 2.16
CA ALA A 153 9.19 -6.93 3.30
C ALA A 153 8.20 -5.99 3.97
N TRP A 154 6.99 -6.45 4.26
CA TRP A 154 5.99 -5.67 5.00
C TRP A 154 6.55 -5.27 6.37
N ASP A 155 6.58 -3.96 6.64
CA ASP A 155 6.83 -3.45 7.99
C ASP A 155 5.56 -3.62 8.82
N VAL A 156 5.49 -4.72 9.57
CA VAL A 156 4.33 -5.04 10.42
C VAL A 156 4.06 -4.01 11.51
N THR A 157 5.04 -3.16 11.85
CA THR A 157 4.87 -2.11 12.86
C THR A 157 4.05 -0.94 12.33
N SER A 158 3.99 -0.82 11.00
CA SER A 158 3.18 0.14 10.27
C SER A 158 1.95 -0.57 9.66
N PRO A 159 0.72 -0.27 10.12
CA PRO A 159 -0.46 -0.98 9.65
C PRO A 159 -0.74 -0.66 8.17
N ALA A 160 -1.17 -1.66 7.42
CA ALA A 160 -1.69 -1.46 6.07
C ALA A 160 -2.94 -0.58 6.11
N TYR A 161 -3.18 0.20 5.07
CA TYR A 161 -4.28 1.14 5.01
C TYR A 161 -4.89 1.23 3.62
N ILE A 162 -6.11 1.73 3.55
CA ILE A 162 -6.84 1.97 2.32
C ILE A 162 -6.66 3.43 1.93
N LEU A 163 -6.17 3.65 0.71
CA LEU A 163 -6.15 4.94 0.06
C LEU A 163 -7.28 5.02 -0.96
N GLU A 164 -8.27 5.85 -0.66
CA GLU A 164 -9.39 6.13 -1.57
C GLU A 164 -8.99 7.25 -2.53
N ASN A 165 -9.02 6.97 -3.83
CA ASN A 165 -8.87 7.98 -4.87
C ASN A 165 -10.10 8.00 -5.78
N PRO A 166 -10.39 9.13 -6.46
CA PRO A 166 -11.48 9.21 -7.43
C PRO A 166 -11.38 8.17 -8.56
N ASN A 167 -10.17 7.69 -8.84
CA ASN A 167 -9.87 6.73 -9.91
C ASN A 167 -9.76 5.28 -9.42
N GLY A 168 -10.01 5.02 -8.13
CA GLY A 168 -9.93 3.68 -7.56
C GLY A 168 -9.38 3.68 -6.14
N THR A 169 -9.76 2.64 -5.40
CA THR A 169 -9.31 2.40 -4.03
C THR A 169 -8.17 1.38 -4.03
N THR A 170 -7.10 1.69 -3.28
CA THR A 170 -5.89 0.86 -3.23
C THR A 170 -5.55 0.47 -1.79
N LEU A 171 -5.19 -0.79 -1.56
CA LEU A 171 -4.56 -1.25 -0.32
C LEU A 171 -3.07 -0.88 -0.32
N CYS A 172 -2.66 0.02 0.55
CA CYS A 172 -1.27 0.41 0.73
C CYS A 172 -0.64 -0.42 1.86
N ILE A 173 0.49 -1.07 1.56
CA ILE A 173 1.24 -1.95 2.47
C ILE A 173 2.60 -1.30 2.74
N PRO A 174 2.81 -0.69 3.92
CA PRO A 174 4.10 -0.10 4.28
C PRO A 174 5.21 -1.15 4.25
N THR A 175 6.27 -0.91 3.52
CA THR A 175 7.24 -1.97 3.21
C THR A 175 8.66 -1.45 3.39
N ALA A 176 9.51 -2.28 3.99
CA ALA A 176 10.95 -2.08 3.99
C ALA A 176 11.59 -2.60 2.68
N PHE A 177 12.50 -1.84 2.08
CA PHE A 177 13.20 -2.19 0.85
C PHE A 177 14.70 -2.37 1.08
N CYS A 178 15.19 -3.59 0.92
CA CYS A 178 16.60 -3.93 1.12
C CYS A 178 17.25 -4.47 -0.17
N SER A 179 18.57 -4.33 -0.28
CA SER A 179 19.34 -4.95 -1.35
C SER A 179 19.42 -6.47 -1.18
N TRP A 180 19.82 -7.18 -2.23
CA TRP A 180 20.21 -8.59 -2.14
C TRP A 180 21.27 -8.88 -1.06
N THR A 181 22.15 -7.92 -0.76
CA THR A 181 23.17 -8.04 0.30
C THR A 181 22.64 -7.74 1.70
N GLY A 182 21.37 -7.36 1.84
CA GLY A 182 20.73 -7.02 3.12
C GLY A 182 20.99 -5.59 3.58
N GLU A 183 21.52 -4.73 2.73
CA GLU A 183 21.66 -3.30 3.02
C GLU A 183 20.31 -2.60 2.83
N ALA A 184 19.91 -1.76 3.79
CA ALA A 184 18.69 -0.96 3.65
C ALA A 184 18.84 0.05 2.50
N LEU A 185 17.87 0.06 1.58
CA LEU A 185 17.81 0.97 0.44
C LEU A 185 16.72 2.04 0.61
N ASP A 186 16.06 2.02 1.76
CA ASP A 186 15.00 2.90 2.21
C ASP A 186 15.37 3.59 3.55
N LYS A 187 14.48 4.47 4.01
CA LYS A 187 14.61 5.23 5.26
C LYS A 187 13.68 4.73 6.34
#